data_AF-A0A9W4TJT4-F1
#
_entry.id   AF-A0A9W4TJT4-F1
#
_cell.length_a   1.000
_cell.length_b   1.000
_cell.length_c   1.000
_cell.angle_alpha   90.00
_cell.angle_beta   90.00
_cell.angle_gamma   90.00
#
_symmetry.space_group_name_H-M   'P 1'
#
loop_
_entity.id
_entity.type
_entity.pdbx_description
1 polymer ?
#
loop_
_entity_poly.entity_id
_entity_poly.type
_entity_poly.pdbx_seq_one_letter_code
_entity_poly.pdbx_strand_id
1 'polypeptide(L)'
;MKTRINELILTGLFLVFANWGQAQISQKVIKQFPAHIIYQINEMSSKIVLNEDKQIKVGKKLFARDSLANVELNKGEAVSKLKIYYEIEKNFFQNICTQEEIEEYFHKADPTNRFLLALRSITVLKLNPTQISQLREQNAVLDLVTITNQHKKIQYYNSKLESILDRKQFVLLIKQIYSQQSLEETKKDWKNIQQFKLISTKDTSGLYKELYNYNLMVNTVVDPQSEKLGVIKNREVRNALMLQKQPSILTRYNILSEGSYKKNLFSTTIKFQEDLNLAQIQIDSLLSKYRTLELQKLKDEKKDQMLNKKSEYILYENTAILEILDPKQLARLLIKKNEKAASNIAVNSWEELEQLGLTKNVDRNTTLKEFMHYQLNFLVASDEVKMNNNAVNIFNKRDVELKKPELLKQLEQTKRNQETSKSAKNALKW
;
A
#
# COMPACT_ATOMS: atom_id res chain seq x y z
N MET A 1 14.66 -28.73 -20.37
CA MET A 1 15.93 -28.03 -19.99
C MET A 1 15.71 -26.56 -19.58
N LYS A 2 14.79 -25.80 -20.20
CA LYS A 2 14.50 -24.40 -19.84
C LYS A 2 13.72 -24.20 -18.52
N THR A 3 13.03 -25.22 -18.02
CA THR A 3 12.29 -25.17 -16.74
C THR A 3 13.19 -25.19 -15.51
N ARG A 4 14.36 -25.85 -15.59
CA ARG A 4 15.34 -25.90 -14.48
C ARG A 4 16.15 -24.61 -14.29
N ILE A 5 16.27 -23.79 -15.35
CA ILE A 5 17.02 -22.51 -15.29
C ILE A 5 16.19 -21.44 -14.56
N ASN A 6 14.87 -21.46 -14.67
CA ASN A 6 13.99 -20.50 -13.99
C ASN A 6 13.79 -20.82 -12.50
N GLU A 7 13.81 -22.10 -12.11
CA GLU A 7 13.92 -22.48 -10.70
C GLU A 7 15.27 -22.06 -10.12
N LEU A 8 16.37 -22.22 -10.87
CA LEU A 8 17.72 -21.81 -10.45
C LEU A 8 17.87 -20.31 -10.21
N ILE A 9 17.16 -19.45 -10.93
CA ILE A 9 17.19 -17.99 -10.73
C ILE A 9 16.29 -17.57 -9.55
N LEU A 10 15.17 -18.27 -9.31
CA LEU A 10 14.33 -18.04 -8.13
C LEU A 10 15.02 -18.56 -6.86
N THR A 11 15.67 -19.72 -6.91
CA THR A 11 16.53 -20.19 -5.81
C THR A 11 17.81 -19.36 -5.69
N GLY A 12 18.34 -18.80 -6.78
CA GLY A 12 19.54 -17.94 -6.74
C GLY A 12 19.33 -16.60 -6.03
N LEU A 13 18.08 -16.09 -6.01
CA LEU A 13 17.68 -14.92 -5.22
C LEU A 13 17.28 -15.29 -3.77
N PHE A 14 16.93 -16.55 -3.50
CA PHE A 14 16.60 -17.06 -2.16
C PHE A 14 17.81 -17.70 -1.42
N LEU A 15 18.88 -18.07 -2.14
CA LEU A 15 20.04 -18.79 -1.60
C LEU A 15 21.10 -17.89 -0.95
N VAL A 16 20.93 -16.57 -0.93
CA VAL A 16 21.84 -15.69 -0.17
C VAL A 16 21.52 -15.68 1.33
N PHE A 17 20.40 -16.28 1.76
CA PHE A 17 19.96 -16.26 3.17
C PHE A 17 19.64 -17.62 3.79
N ALA A 18 20.02 -18.73 3.15
CA ALA A 18 19.75 -20.07 3.67
C ALA A 18 21.01 -20.95 3.66
N ASN A 19 21.91 -20.68 4.61
CA ASN A 19 22.76 -21.67 5.30
C ASN A 19 23.67 -20.93 6.28
N TRP A 20 23.08 -20.36 7.33
CA TRP A 20 23.86 -20.07 8.54
C TRP A 20 23.74 -21.30 9.42
N GLY A 21 24.78 -22.14 9.37
CA GLY A 21 24.95 -23.20 10.36
C GLY A 21 24.77 -22.58 11.74
N GLN A 22 24.02 -23.25 12.61
CA GLN A 22 23.97 -22.90 14.03
C GLN A 22 25.41 -22.66 14.47
N ALA A 23 25.69 -21.49 15.06
CA ALA A 23 27.03 -21.14 15.50
C ALA A 23 27.46 -22.16 16.56
N GLN A 24 28.20 -23.19 16.13
CA GLN A 24 28.63 -24.24 17.03
C GLN A 24 29.76 -23.70 17.90
N ILE A 25 29.52 -23.65 19.21
CA ILE A 25 30.56 -23.36 20.19
C ILE A 25 31.54 -24.51 20.17
N SER A 26 32.83 -24.18 20.06
CA SER A 26 33.88 -25.19 20.04
C SER A 26 33.92 -25.98 21.35
N GLN A 27 34.22 -27.27 21.26
CA GLN A 27 34.32 -28.16 22.42
C GLN A 27 35.37 -27.67 23.44
N LYS A 28 36.43 -27.00 22.97
CA LYS A 28 37.44 -26.42 23.86
C LYS A 28 36.90 -25.26 24.69
N VAL A 29 36.08 -24.38 24.09
CA VAL A 29 35.41 -23.28 24.79
C VAL A 29 34.43 -23.80 25.83
N ILE A 30 33.67 -24.84 25.49
CA ILE A 30 32.72 -25.49 26.42
C ILE A 30 33.43 -26.02 27.68
N LYS A 31 34.64 -26.58 27.52
CA LYS A 31 35.42 -27.11 28.64
C LYS A 31 36.14 -26.04 29.47
N GLN A 32 36.30 -24.83 28.94
CA GLN A 32 37.15 -23.79 29.53
C GLN A 32 36.37 -22.73 30.31
N PHE A 33 35.10 -22.51 30.01
CA PHE A 33 34.31 -21.44 30.60
C PHE A 33 33.03 -21.97 31.26
N PRO A 34 32.50 -21.29 32.28
CA PRO A 34 31.23 -21.66 32.88
C PRO A 34 30.05 -21.40 31.93
N ALA A 35 28.91 -22.05 32.21
CA ALA A 35 27.75 -22.08 31.32
C ALA A 35 27.21 -20.68 30.96
N HIS A 36 27.21 -19.71 31.87
CA HIS A 36 26.73 -18.36 31.60
C HIS A 36 27.62 -17.59 30.62
N ILE A 37 28.94 -17.81 30.69
CA ILE A 37 29.90 -17.24 29.74
C ILE A 37 29.75 -17.92 28.37
N ILE A 38 29.57 -19.25 28.34
CA ILE A 38 29.29 -19.98 27.09
C ILE A 38 28.02 -19.46 26.42
N TYR A 39 26.96 -19.22 27.19
CA TYR A 39 25.72 -18.64 26.70
C TYR A 39 25.96 -17.27 26.03
N GLN A 40 26.72 -16.39 26.68
CA GLN A 40 27.05 -15.07 26.11
C GLN A 40 27.93 -15.17 24.86
N ILE A 41 28.90 -16.11 24.81
CA ILE A 41 29.69 -16.37 23.60
C ILE A 41 28.77 -16.84 22.46
N ASN A 42 27.79 -17.69 22.75
CA ASN A 42 26.80 -18.15 21.78
C ASN A 42 25.90 -17.02 21.28
N GLU A 43 25.43 -16.13 22.16
CA GLU A 43 24.69 -14.95 21.75
C GLU A 43 25.50 -14.04 20.83
N MET A 44 26.81 -13.91 21.04
CA MET A 44 27.69 -13.17 20.12
C MET A 44 27.92 -13.92 18.80
N SER A 45 28.16 -15.23 18.88
CA SER A 45 28.42 -16.09 17.72
C SER A 45 27.19 -16.23 16.81
N SER A 46 25.99 -16.04 17.34
CA SER A 46 24.76 -15.93 16.54
C SER A 46 24.73 -14.66 15.66
N LYS A 47 25.47 -13.61 16.04
CA LYS A 47 25.54 -12.33 15.33
C LYS A 47 26.76 -12.25 14.42
N ILE A 48 27.92 -12.79 14.80
CA ILE A 48 29.12 -12.77 13.96
C ILE A 48 29.83 -14.12 13.98
N VAL A 49 30.54 -14.42 12.89
CA VAL A 49 31.31 -15.66 12.81
C VAL A 49 32.54 -15.52 13.72
N LEU A 50 32.52 -16.23 14.85
CA LEU A 50 33.65 -16.34 15.76
C LEU A 50 34.28 -17.72 15.59
N ASN A 51 35.53 -17.78 15.11
CA ASN A 51 36.31 -19.01 15.12
C ASN A 51 36.72 -19.39 16.57
N GLU A 52 37.24 -20.59 16.78
CA GLU A 52 37.61 -21.10 18.11
C GLU A 52 38.51 -20.11 18.89
N ASP A 53 39.53 -19.54 18.27
CA ASP A 53 40.42 -18.56 18.92
C ASP A 53 39.70 -17.28 19.35
N LYS A 54 38.85 -16.72 18.48
CA LYS A 54 38.01 -15.55 18.81
C LYS A 54 37.02 -15.88 19.92
N GLN A 55 36.39 -17.05 19.90
CA GLN A 55 35.49 -17.51 20.97
C GLN A 55 36.22 -17.59 22.32
N ILE A 56 37.44 -18.13 22.35
CA ILE A 56 38.27 -18.19 23.57
C ILE A 56 38.62 -16.77 24.06
N LYS A 57 39.04 -15.87 23.16
CA LYS A 57 39.38 -14.47 23.52
C LYS A 57 38.17 -13.71 24.07
N VAL A 58 37.00 -13.88 23.45
CA VAL A 58 35.73 -13.34 23.96
C VAL A 58 35.42 -13.90 25.33
N GLY A 59 35.49 -15.21 25.51
CA GLY A 59 35.25 -15.89 26.79
C GLY A 59 36.14 -15.38 27.91
N LYS A 60 37.44 -15.19 27.65
CA LYS A 60 38.39 -14.61 28.62
C LYS A 60 38.00 -13.19 29.04
N LYS A 61 37.62 -12.32 28.08
CA LYS A 61 37.19 -10.95 28.40
C LYS A 61 35.88 -10.92 29.19
N LEU A 62 34.91 -11.77 28.85
CA LEU A 62 33.65 -11.87 29.58
C LEU A 62 33.87 -12.37 31.01
N PHE A 63 34.67 -13.43 31.18
CA PHE A 63 34.99 -13.98 32.49
C PHE A 63 35.72 -12.99 33.39
N ALA A 64 36.64 -12.19 32.83
CA ALA A 64 37.31 -11.12 33.55
C ALA A 64 36.34 -10.01 34.00
N ARG A 65 35.40 -9.60 33.13
CA ARG A 65 34.36 -8.62 33.47
C ARG A 65 33.40 -9.12 34.54
N ASP A 66 32.99 -10.37 34.45
CA ASP A 66 32.16 -11.06 35.46
C ASP A 66 32.85 -11.11 36.82
N SER A 67 34.15 -11.43 36.82
CA SER A 67 34.98 -11.41 38.04
C SER A 67 35.05 -10.00 38.67
N LEU A 68 35.22 -8.95 37.85
CA LEU A 68 35.23 -7.56 38.32
C LEU A 68 33.87 -7.12 38.88
N ALA A 69 32.77 -7.50 38.21
CA ALA A 69 31.43 -7.21 38.68
C ALA A 69 31.17 -7.85 40.05
N ASN A 70 31.62 -9.09 40.26
CA ASN A 70 31.53 -9.77 41.56
C ASN A 70 32.35 -9.06 42.65
N VAL A 71 33.53 -8.54 42.30
CA VAL A 71 34.36 -7.75 43.24
C VAL A 71 33.63 -6.47 43.67
N GLU A 72 33.03 -5.72 42.74
CA GLU A 72 32.31 -4.49 43.09
C GLU A 72 31.00 -4.78 43.84
N LEU A 73 30.28 -5.84 43.48
CA LEU A 73 29.11 -6.29 44.22
C LEU A 73 29.46 -6.61 45.69
N ASN A 74 30.58 -7.31 45.92
CA ASN A 74 31.06 -7.62 47.27
C ASN A 74 31.53 -6.40 48.05
N LYS A 75 31.87 -5.28 47.37
CA LYS A 75 32.15 -3.98 48.00
C LYS A 75 30.88 -3.19 48.35
N GLY A 76 29.69 -3.74 48.07
CA GLY A 76 28.41 -3.11 48.35
C GLY A 76 27.88 -2.21 47.24
N GLU A 77 28.44 -2.28 46.03
CA GLU A 77 27.93 -1.52 44.90
C GLU A 77 26.49 -1.94 44.56
N ALA A 78 25.64 -0.96 44.21
CA ALA A 78 24.26 -1.25 43.86
C ALA A 78 24.19 -2.13 42.59
N VAL A 79 23.35 -3.17 42.62
CA VAL A 79 23.14 -4.09 41.49
C VAL A 79 22.80 -3.35 40.19
N SER A 80 22.08 -2.23 40.26
CA SER A 80 21.72 -1.41 39.11
C SER A 80 22.93 -0.87 38.33
N LYS A 81 24.08 -0.70 38.99
CA LYS A 81 25.32 -0.22 38.37
C LYS A 81 26.18 -1.33 37.78
N LEU A 82 25.95 -2.59 38.14
CA LEU A 82 26.70 -3.73 37.58
C LEU A 82 26.47 -3.93 36.09
N LYS A 83 25.38 -3.35 35.54
CA LYS A 83 25.05 -3.41 34.11
C LYS A 83 26.22 -3.02 33.21
N ILE A 84 27.04 -2.05 33.62
CA ILE A 84 28.20 -1.56 32.85
C ILE A 84 29.24 -2.65 32.53
N TYR A 85 29.36 -3.67 33.38
CA TYR A 85 30.31 -4.77 33.17
C TYR A 85 29.84 -5.75 32.10
N TYR A 86 28.53 -5.84 31.86
CA TYR A 86 27.92 -6.78 30.94
C TYR A 86 27.49 -6.14 29.62
N GLU A 87 27.53 -4.80 29.53
CA GLU A 87 27.30 -4.09 28.27
C GLU A 87 28.47 -4.29 27.28
N ILE A 88 28.12 -4.70 26.07
CA ILE A 88 29.08 -5.00 25.01
C ILE A 88 29.27 -3.77 24.14
N GLU A 89 30.24 -2.94 24.51
CA GLU A 89 30.64 -1.74 23.79
C GLU A 89 31.57 -2.06 22.61
N LYS A 90 31.74 -1.11 21.67
CA LYS A 90 32.64 -1.27 20.51
C LYS A 90 34.06 -1.68 20.90
N ASN A 91 34.56 -1.15 22.02
CA ASN A 91 35.89 -1.44 22.53
C ASN A 91 36.06 -2.89 23.01
N PHE A 92 34.96 -3.58 23.32
CA PHE A 92 35.01 -4.99 23.74
C PHE A 92 35.68 -5.87 22.67
N PHE A 93 35.38 -5.62 21.40
CA PHE A 93 35.88 -6.41 20.27
C PHE A 93 37.27 -6.00 19.78
N GLN A 94 37.85 -4.91 20.31
CA GLN A 94 39.21 -4.48 19.96
C GLN A 94 40.21 -5.62 20.17
N ASN A 95 41.07 -5.82 19.18
CA ASN A 95 42.08 -6.88 19.09
C ASN A 95 41.52 -8.31 19.00
N ILE A 96 40.21 -8.48 18.77
CA ILE A 96 39.56 -9.79 18.58
C ILE A 96 38.94 -9.89 17.18
N CYS A 97 38.16 -8.88 16.78
CA CYS A 97 37.44 -8.86 15.51
C CYS A 97 37.96 -7.76 14.58
N THR A 98 37.78 -7.92 13.27
CA THR A 98 38.03 -6.84 12.30
C THR A 98 36.96 -5.76 12.43
N GLN A 99 37.23 -4.58 11.89
CA GLN A 99 36.28 -3.46 11.95
C GLN A 99 34.94 -3.81 11.28
N GLU A 100 34.97 -4.58 10.19
CA GLU A 100 33.78 -5.04 9.45
C GLU A 100 32.95 -6.03 10.27
N GLU A 101 33.61 -6.93 11.00
CA GLU A 101 32.94 -7.87 11.91
C GLU A 101 32.29 -7.13 13.07
N ILE A 102 32.96 -6.10 13.61
CA ILE A 102 32.40 -5.23 14.66
C ILE A 102 31.14 -4.52 14.14
N GLU A 103 31.22 -3.93 12.95
CA GLU A 103 30.09 -3.24 12.30
C GLU A 103 28.91 -4.19 12.06
N GLU A 104 29.15 -5.42 11.60
CA GLU A 104 28.11 -6.44 11.42
C GLU A 104 27.45 -6.84 12.75
N TYR A 105 28.23 -7.00 13.82
CA TYR A 105 27.70 -7.31 15.16
C TYR A 105 26.73 -6.23 15.62
N PHE A 106 27.16 -4.96 15.59
CA PHE A 106 26.33 -3.85 16.03
C PHE A 106 25.14 -3.60 15.11
N HIS A 107 25.26 -3.88 13.81
CA HIS A 107 24.12 -3.81 12.90
C HIS A 107 23.05 -4.86 13.24
N LYS A 108 23.45 -6.09 13.58
CA LYS A 108 22.49 -7.11 14.03
C LYS A 108 21.89 -6.80 15.40
N ALA A 109 22.62 -6.10 16.26
CA ALA A 109 22.12 -5.64 17.55
C ALA A 109 21.13 -4.45 17.42
N ASP A 110 21.40 -3.51 16.51
CA ASP A 110 20.50 -2.41 16.14
C ASP A 110 20.33 -2.33 14.60
N PRO A 111 19.39 -3.11 14.03
CA PRO A 111 19.13 -3.09 12.59
C PRO A 111 18.63 -1.75 12.06
N THR A 112 18.17 -0.86 12.95
CA THR A 112 17.66 0.48 12.57
C THR A 112 18.77 1.49 12.36
N ASN A 113 20.02 1.17 12.74
CA ASN A 113 21.17 2.04 12.53
C ASN A 113 21.55 2.10 11.05
N ARG A 114 21.16 3.20 10.40
CA ARG A 114 21.36 3.41 8.96
C ARG A 114 22.83 3.64 8.57
N PHE A 115 23.69 4.12 9.48
CA PHE A 115 25.14 4.24 9.21
C PHE A 115 25.79 2.87 9.12
N LEU A 116 25.48 1.97 10.06
CA LEU A 116 25.99 0.59 10.03
C LEU A 116 25.49 -0.17 8.81
N LEU A 117 24.23 0.05 8.40
CA LEU A 117 23.73 -0.52 7.15
C LEU A 117 24.48 -0.01 5.91
N ALA A 118 24.82 1.28 5.87
CA ALA A 118 25.63 1.85 4.79
C ALA A 118 27.04 1.24 4.74
N LEU A 119 27.69 1.08 5.90
CA LEU A 119 28.99 0.43 6.04
C LEU A 119 28.95 -1.06 5.65
N ARG A 120 27.89 -1.77 6.01
CA ARG A 120 27.67 -3.15 5.53
C ARG A 120 27.50 -3.23 4.00
N SER A 121 27.05 -2.14 3.39
CA SER A 121 26.74 -2.05 1.97
C SER A 121 27.84 -1.37 1.13
N ILE A 122 29.09 -1.33 1.61
CA ILE A 122 30.23 -0.68 0.94
C ILE A 122 30.33 -1.06 -0.54
N THR A 123 30.24 -2.35 -0.86
CA THR A 123 30.39 -2.86 -2.23
C THR A 123 29.23 -2.47 -3.14
N VAL A 124 28.00 -2.57 -2.62
CA VAL A 124 26.76 -2.23 -3.34
C VAL A 124 26.66 -0.73 -3.60
N LEU A 125 27.01 0.08 -2.60
CA LEU A 125 26.99 1.54 -2.67
C LEU A 125 28.25 2.12 -3.33
N LYS A 126 29.29 1.30 -3.54
CA LYS A 126 30.60 1.73 -4.06
C LYS A 126 31.16 2.90 -3.25
N LEU A 127 31.16 2.78 -1.93
CA LEU A 127 31.64 3.84 -1.04
C LEU A 127 33.15 4.04 -1.20
N ASN A 128 33.58 5.30 -1.26
CA ASN A 128 35.00 5.63 -1.25
C ASN A 128 35.55 5.69 0.20
N PRO A 129 36.89 5.64 0.41
CA PRO A 129 37.49 5.64 1.74
C PRO A 129 37.11 6.84 2.62
N THR A 130 36.94 8.02 2.03
CA THR A 130 36.50 9.23 2.74
C THR A 130 35.09 9.07 3.29
N GLN A 131 34.16 8.58 2.47
CA GLN A 131 32.77 8.31 2.87
C GLN A 131 32.70 7.26 3.98
N ILE A 132 33.48 6.18 3.86
CA ILE A 132 33.57 5.13 4.90
C ILE A 132 34.04 5.73 6.23
N SER A 133 35.06 6.59 6.19
CA SER A 133 35.60 7.23 7.40
C SER A 133 34.59 8.16 8.05
N GLN A 134 33.91 8.99 7.25
CA GLN A 134 32.85 9.89 7.73
C GLN A 134 31.66 9.11 8.33
N LEU A 135 31.24 8.00 7.72
CA LEU A 135 30.17 7.15 8.27
C LEU A 135 30.56 6.55 9.63
N ARG A 136 31.80 6.09 9.78
CA ARG A 136 32.33 5.57 11.05
C ARG A 136 32.37 6.65 12.12
N GLU A 137 32.80 7.86 11.77
CA GLU A 137 32.81 9.01 12.67
C GLU A 137 31.39 9.37 13.14
N GLN A 138 30.43 9.49 12.21
CA GLN A 138 29.03 9.75 12.57
C GLN A 138 28.43 8.64 13.44
N ASN A 139 28.79 7.38 13.19
CA ASN A 139 28.35 6.26 14.01
C ASN A 139 29.02 6.22 15.39
N ALA A 140 30.23 6.75 15.54
CA ALA A 140 30.92 6.84 16.82
C ALA A 140 30.30 7.91 17.73
N VAL A 141 29.91 9.05 17.17
CA VAL A 141 29.25 10.12 17.93
C VAL A 141 27.77 9.88 18.17
N LEU A 142 27.15 8.88 17.53
CA LEU A 142 25.73 8.58 17.66
C LEU A 142 25.31 8.37 19.12
N ASP A 143 26.14 7.65 19.90
CA ASP A 143 25.87 7.33 21.31
C ASP A 143 25.95 8.59 22.21
N LEU A 144 26.58 9.67 21.73
CA LEU A 144 26.65 10.97 22.40
C LEU A 144 25.44 11.86 22.10
N VAL A 145 24.68 11.54 21.03
CA VAL A 145 23.48 12.30 20.67
C VAL A 145 22.28 11.65 21.33
N THR A 146 21.82 12.24 22.45
CA THR A 146 20.67 11.75 23.22
C THR A 146 19.34 11.96 22.47
N ILE A 147 19.11 11.18 21.40
CA ILE A 147 17.86 11.20 20.64
C ILE A 147 16.97 10.03 21.09
N THR A 148 16.06 10.31 22.01
CA THR A 148 15.10 9.32 22.52
C THR A 148 13.94 9.06 21.54
N ASN A 149 13.63 10.02 20.68
CA ASN A 149 12.54 9.90 19.70
C ASN A 149 13.04 9.23 18.42
N GLN A 150 12.48 8.06 18.10
CA GLN A 150 12.85 7.26 16.92
C GLN A 150 12.72 8.02 15.58
N HIS A 151 11.69 8.85 15.41
CA HIS A 151 11.54 9.66 14.20
C HIS A 151 12.66 10.71 14.08
N LYS A 152 12.97 11.41 15.17
CA LYS A 152 14.09 12.36 15.20
C LYS A 152 15.43 11.66 14.93
N LYS A 153 15.61 10.42 15.43
CA LYS A 153 16.81 9.60 15.18
C LYS A 153 16.96 9.27 13.70
N ILE A 154 15.86 8.97 13.02
CA ILE A 154 15.84 8.68 11.58
C ILE A 154 16.06 9.94 10.73
N GLN A 155 15.46 11.07 11.10
CA GLN A 155 15.73 12.35 10.46
C GLN A 155 17.21 12.76 10.60
N TYR A 156 17.81 12.50 11.77
CA TYR A 156 19.23 12.69 11.99
C TYR A 156 20.06 11.81 11.06
N TYR A 157 19.77 10.51 11.00
CA TYR A 157 20.44 9.60 10.06
C TYR A 157 20.37 10.11 8.63
N ASN A 158 19.18 10.43 8.13
CA ASN A 158 19.00 10.87 6.76
C ASN A 158 19.76 12.16 6.47
N SER A 159 19.67 13.15 7.36
CA SER A 159 20.39 14.42 7.17
C SER A 159 21.91 14.23 7.10
N LYS A 160 22.48 13.34 7.90
CA LYS A 160 23.92 13.06 7.88
C LYS A 160 24.31 12.20 6.66
N LEU A 161 23.51 11.19 6.34
CA LEU A 161 23.74 10.35 5.16
C LEU A 161 23.67 11.16 3.86
N GLU A 162 22.74 12.10 3.72
CA GLU A 162 22.66 13.00 2.55
C GLU A 162 23.89 13.92 2.41
N SER A 163 24.59 14.22 3.51
CA SER A 163 25.82 15.00 3.47
C SER A 163 27.07 14.20 3.11
N ILE A 164 27.01 12.86 3.24
CA ILE A 164 28.15 11.95 3.01
C ILE A 164 28.00 11.20 1.68
N LEU A 165 26.79 10.74 1.38
CA LEU A 165 26.47 9.92 0.22
C LEU A 165 26.01 10.80 -0.94
N ASP A 166 26.37 10.41 -2.16
CA ASP A 166 25.75 11.01 -3.32
C ASP A 166 24.28 10.58 -3.45
N ARG A 167 23.51 11.29 -4.29
CA ARG A 167 22.08 11.03 -4.47
C ARG A 167 21.77 9.60 -4.92
N LYS A 168 22.61 8.99 -5.77
CA LYS A 168 22.39 7.61 -6.25
C LYS A 168 22.66 6.61 -5.13
N GLN A 169 23.74 6.79 -4.38
CA GLN A 169 24.10 5.99 -3.21
C GLN A 169 23.03 6.06 -2.13
N PHE A 170 22.57 7.27 -1.79
CA PHE A 170 21.51 7.46 -0.81
C PHE A 170 20.23 6.74 -1.22
N VAL A 171 19.78 6.89 -2.47
CA VAL A 171 18.59 6.18 -2.98
C VAL A 171 18.76 4.65 -2.93
N LEU A 172 19.95 4.13 -3.22
CA LEU A 172 20.23 2.69 -3.11
C LEU A 172 20.15 2.21 -1.65
N LEU A 173 20.70 2.99 -0.71
CA LEU A 173 20.61 2.67 0.71
C LEU A 173 19.16 2.68 1.21
N ILE A 174 18.36 3.70 0.85
CA ILE A 174 16.94 3.74 1.20
C ILE A 174 16.19 2.52 0.62
N LYS A 175 16.52 2.09 -0.60
CA LYS A 175 15.97 0.83 -1.16
C LYS A 175 16.35 -0.40 -0.36
N GLN A 176 17.59 -0.48 0.15
CA GLN A 176 18.00 -1.61 0.98
C GLN A 176 17.24 -1.63 2.32
N ILE A 177 17.07 -0.47 2.96
CA ILE A 177 16.28 -0.32 4.21
C ILE A 177 14.87 -0.90 4.04
N TYR A 178 14.21 -0.56 2.94
CA TYR A 178 12.81 -0.94 2.70
C TYR A 178 12.62 -2.23 1.91
N SER A 179 13.70 -2.92 1.53
CA SER A 179 13.65 -4.11 0.66
C SER A 179 12.81 -5.24 1.28
N GLN A 180 13.06 -5.57 2.55
CA GLN A 180 12.37 -6.65 3.23
C GLN A 180 10.88 -6.34 3.45
N GLN A 181 10.56 -5.13 3.91
CA GLN A 181 9.17 -4.69 4.06
C GLN A 181 8.42 -4.77 2.72
N SER A 182 9.03 -4.26 1.65
CA SER A 182 8.45 -4.26 0.31
C SER A 182 8.27 -5.68 -0.24
N LEU A 183 9.17 -6.61 0.11
CA LEU A 183 9.06 -8.01 -0.25
C LEU A 183 7.85 -8.66 0.43
N GLU A 184 7.65 -8.44 1.74
CA GLU A 184 6.51 -9.00 2.47
C GLU A 184 5.17 -8.44 1.99
N GLU A 185 5.08 -7.13 1.72
CA GLU A 185 3.91 -6.51 1.11
C GLU A 185 3.63 -7.09 -0.28
N THR A 186 4.67 -7.30 -1.09
CA THR A 186 4.54 -7.94 -2.42
C THR A 186 4.03 -9.36 -2.33
N LYS A 187 4.52 -10.18 -1.37
CA LYS A 187 4.02 -11.54 -1.16
C LYS A 187 2.53 -11.52 -0.80
N LYS A 188 2.10 -10.58 0.04
CA LYS A 188 0.70 -10.40 0.41
C LYS A 188 -0.17 -10.02 -0.80
N ASP A 189 0.24 -9.01 -1.55
CA ASP A 189 -0.48 -8.58 -2.76
C ASP A 189 -0.56 -9.70 -3.79
N TRP A 190 0.55 -10.41 -4.01
CA TRP A 190 0.62 -11.54 -4.93
C TRP A 190 -0.35 -12.65 -4.55
N LYS A 191 -0.38 -13.03 -3.26
CA LYS A 191 -1.32 -14.05 -2.75
C LYS A 191 -2.77 -13.63 -2.99
N ASN A 192 -3.12 -12.38 -2.74
CA ASN A 192 -4.47 -11.87 -2.95
C ASN A 192 -4.86 -11.87 -4.45
N ILE A 193 -3.95 -11.43 -5.32
CA ILE A 193 -4.13 -11.45 -6.79
C ILE A 193 -4.35 -12.90 -7.29
N GLN A 194 -3.61 -13.88 -6.74
CA GLN A 194 -3.79 -15.30 -7.04
C GLN A 194 -5.16 -15.82 -6.60
N GLN A 195 -5.63 -15.44 -5.40
CA GLN A 195 -6.95 -15.85 -4.89
C GLN A 195 -8.09 -15.34 -5.77
N PHE A 196 -7.97 -14.13 -6.33
CA PHE A 196 -8.92 -13.56 -7.28
C PHE A 196 -8.75 -14.07 -8.72
N LYS A 197 -7.83 -15.02 -8.96
CA LYS A 197 -7.58 -15.64 -10.28
C LYS A 197 -7.32 -14.63 -11.41
N LEU A 198 -6.66 -13.51 -11.10
CA LEU A 198 -6.44 -12.41 -12.07
C LEU A 198 -5.23 -12.62 -12.99
N ILE A 199 -4.45 -13.68 -12.76
CA ILE A 199 -3.23 -13.98 -13.52
C ILE A 199 -3.64 -14.80 -14.75
N SER A 200 -3.74 -14.12 -15.89
CA SER A 200 -4.03 -14.73 -17.19
C SER A 200 -2.76 -15.00 -18.02
N THR A 201 -1.63 -14.41 -17.64
CA THR A 201 -0.37 -14.47 -18.41
C THR A 201 0.53 -15.61 -17.94
N LYS A 202 1.32 -16.15 -18.86
CA LYS A 202 2.39 -17.13 -18.54
C LYS A 202 3.61 -16.48 -17.89
N ASP A 203 3.75 -15.15 -17.96
CA ASP A 203 4.87 -14.40 -17.35
C ASP A 203 4.53 -13.96 -15.92
N THR A 204 4.47 -14.93 -15.01
CA THR A 204 4.24 -14.69 -13.58
C THR A 204 5.44 -13.98 -12.93
N SER A 205 6.65 -14.25 -13.41
CA SER A 205 7.89 -13.64 -12.93
C SER A 205 7.95 -12.14 -13.17
N GLY A 206 7.59 -11.69 -14.38
CA GLY A 206 7.55 -10.27 -14.74
C GLY A 206 6.56 -9.50 -13.88
N LEU A 207 5.36 -10.04 -13.68
CA LEU A 207 4.33 -9.42 -12.85
C LEU A 207 4.74 -9.32 -11.37
N TYR A 208 5.32 -10.39 -10.80
CA TYR A 208 5.81 -10.34 -9.42
C TYR A 208 6.90 -9.28 -9.26
N LYS A 209 7.83 -9.19 -10.23
CA LYS A 209 8.89 -8.17 -10.23
C LYS A 209 8.32 -6.76 -10.35
N GLU A 210 7.27 -6.56 -11.15
CA GLU A 210 6.59 -5.27 -11.28
C GLU A 210 5.95 -4.83 -9.95
N LEU A 211 5.26 -5.74 -9.27
CA LEU A 211 4.68 -5.50 -7.94
C LEU A 211 5.76 -5.19 -6.90
N TYR A 212 6.86 -5.96 -6.89
CA TYR A 212 7.98 -5.69 -5.99
C TYR A 212 8.57 -4.30 -6.22
N ASN A 213 8.83 -3.93 -7.48
CA ASN A 213 9.36 -2.62 -7.81
C ASN A 213 8.40 -1.49 -7.41
N TYR A 214 7.09 -1.72 -7.56
CA TYR A 214 6.08 -0.76 -7.12
C TYR A 214 6.08 -0.57 -5.61
N ASN A 215 6.00 -1.65 -4.83
CA ASN A 215 6.00 -1.59 -3.36
C ASN A 215 7.32 -1.01 -2.81
N LEU A 216 8.45 -1.35 -3.44
CA LEU A 216 9.74 -0.74 -3.12
C LEU A 216 9.76 0.76 -3.41
N MET A 217 9.19 1.19 -4.53
CA MET A 217 9.06 2.61 -4.86
C MET A 217 8.15 3.33 -3.86
N VAL A 218 7.00 2.74 -3.50
CA VAL A 218 6.07 3.28 -2.49
C VAL A 218 6.80 3.52 -1.16
N ASN A 219 7.48 2.50 -0.63
CA ASN A 219 8.14 2.58 0.67
C ASN A 219 9.35 3.54 0.66
N THR A 220 10.06 3.65 -0.48
CA THR A 220 11.21 4.56 -0.62
C THR A 220 10.81 6.02 -0.80
N VAL A 221 9.69 6.30 -1.50
CA VAL A 221 9.17 7.67 -1.71
C VAL A 221 8.45 8.20 -0.47
N VAL A 222 7.87 7.30 0.32
CA VAL A 222 7.18 7.68 1.55
C VAL A 222 8.18 7.93 2.68
N ASP A 223 9.37 7.29 2.67
CA ASP A 223 10.26 7.06 3.84
C ASP A 223 9.45 7.31 5.11
N PRO A 224 8.48 6.42 5.45
CA PRO A 224 7.48 6.67 6.49
C PRO A 224 8.10 7.04 7.83
N GLN A 225 9.38 6.74 7.99
CA GLN A 225 10.16 7.01 9.16
C GLN A 225 10.84 8.40 9.19
N SER A 226 10.93 9.13 8.06
CA SER A 226 11.77 10.34 7.97
C SER A 226 11.07 11.67 7.75
N GLU A 227 9.73 11.76 7.65
CA GLU A 227 8.93 12.98 7.37
C GLU A 227 9.75 14.28 7.23
N LYS A 228 10.40 14.47 6.08
CA LYS A 228 11.10 15.72 5.78
C LYS A 228 10.92 16.08 4.32
N LEU A 229 9.67 16.38 3.98
CA LEU A 229 9.29 16.90 2.68
C LEU A 229 7.91 17.56 2.89
N GLY A 230 7.84 18.89 2.75
CA GLY A 230 6.63 19.72 2.97
C GLY A 230 5.31 19.01 2.66
N VAL A 231 4.49 18.83 3.70
CA VAL A 231 3.47 17.78 3.81
C VAL A 231 2.43 17.79 2.67
N ILE A 232 2.08 18.95 2.14
CA ILE A 232 1.02 19.09 1.13
C ILE A 232 1.56 18.83 -0.29
N LYS A 233 2.59 19.59 -0.74
CA LYS A 233 3.19 19.41 -2.08
C LYS A 233 3.76 17.99 -2.28
N ASN A 234 4.29 17.38 -1.21
CA ASN A 234 4.86 16.04 -1.31
C ASN A 234 3.82 14.93 -1.27
N ARG A 235 2.70 15.10 -0.56
CA ARG A 235 1.60 14.12 -0.59
C ARG A 235 0.99 14.01 -2.00
N GLU A 236 0.81 15.12 -2.69
CA GLU A 236 0.21 15.10 -4.03
C GLU A 236 1.15 14.55 -5.11
N VAL A 237 2.42 14.94 -5.10
CA VAL A 237 3.44 14.39 -6.02
C VAL A 237 3.59 12.89 -5.77
N ARG A 238 3.58 12.47 -4.51
CA ARG A 238 3.57 11.06 -4.10
C ARG A 238 2.34 10.33 -4.62
N ASN A 239 1.14 10.85 -4.40
CA ASN A 239 -0.10 10.24 -4.89
C ASN A 239 -0.10 10.08 -6.42
N ALA A 240 0.36 11.12 -7.13
CA ALA A 240 0.48 11.07 -8.59
C ALA A 240 1.51 10.04 -9.06
N LEU A 241 2.68 9.96 -8.42
CA LEU A 241 3.71 8.97 -8.73
C LEU A 241 3.23 7.54 -8.43
N MET A 242 2.59 7.33 -7.28
CA MET A 242 2.00 6.06 -6.90
C MET A 242 0.96 5.61 -7.92
N LEU A 243 0.03 6.49 -8.30
CA LEU A 243 -0.98 6.17 -9.30
C LEU A 243 -0.37 5.89 -10.69
N GLN A 244 0.64 6.66 -11.09
CA GLN A 244 1.32 6.50 -12.37
C GLN A 244 2.06 5.16 -12.48
N LYS A 245 2.69 4.72 -11.39
CA LYS A 245 3.53 3.53 -11.35
C LYS A 245 2.83 2.29 -10.83
N GLN A 246 1.58 2.39 -10.38
CA GLN A 246 0.81 1.26 -9.88
C GLN A 246 0.60 0.23 -10.99
N PRO A 247 1.00 -1.05 -10.80
CA PRO A 247 0.77 -2.11 -11.78
C PRO A 247 -0.71 -2.28 -12.06
N SER A 248 -1.08 -2.45 -13.34
CA SER A 248 -2.49 -2.55 -13.75
C SER A 248 -3.21 -3.73 -13.08
N ILE A 249 -2.50 -4.83 -12.83
CA ILE A 249 -3.04 -6.00 -12.11
C ILE A 249 -3.43 -5.67 -10.67
N LEU A 250 -2.64 -4.81 -9.99
CA LEU A 250 -2.94 -4.35 -8.64
C LEU A 250 -4.13 -3.38 -8.64
N THR A 251 -4.20 -2.47 -9.62
CA THR A 251 -5.38 -1.59 -9.80
C THR A 251 -6.65 -2.42 -10.04
N ARG A 252 -6.58 -3.44 -10.90
CA ARG A 252 -7.70 -4.36 -11.17
C ARG A 252 -8.14 -5.09 -9.89
N TYR A 253 -7.19 -5.65 -9.14
CA TYR A 253 -7.46 -6.28 -7.86
C TYR A 253 -8.15 -5.33 -6.87
N ASN A 254 -7.65 -4.09 -6.73
CA ASN A 254 -8.22 -3.11 -5.81
C ASN A 254 -9.66 -2.72 -6.18
N ILE A 255 -10.00 -2.68 -7.47
CA ILE A 255 -11.38 -2.43 -7.91
C ILE A 255 -12.30 -3.62 -7.57
N LEU A 256 -11.83 -4.85 -7.80
CA LEU A 256 -12.63 -6.06 -7.60
C LEU A 256 -12.82 -6.44 -6.13
N SER A 257 -11.82 -6.17 -5.30
CA SER A 257 -11.84 -6.46 -3.85
C SER A 257 -12.57 -5.40 -3.02
N GLU A 258 -13.22 -4.43 -3.67
CA GLU A 258 -13.79 -3.24 -3.03
C GLU A 258 -12.78 -2.45 -2.17
N GLY A 259 -11.50 -2.51 -2.52
CA GLY A 259 -10.43 -1.84 -1.81
C GLY A 259 -10.44 -0.31 -1.98
N SER A 260 -9.29 0.32 -1.77
CA SER A 260 -9.14 1.77 -1.94
C SER A 260 -9.05 2.17 -3.43
N TYR A 261 -10.19 2.29 -4.11
CA TYR A 261 -10.27 2.82 -5.48
C TYR A 261 -11.30 3.95 -5.61
N LYS A 262 -11.16 4.79 -6.64
CA LYS A 262 -12.08 5.88 -6.91
C LYS A 262 -13.24 5.37 -7.74
N LYS A 263 -14.46 5.56 -7.25
CA LYS A 263 -15.69 5.16 -7.96
C LYS A 263 -15.90 6.08 -9.17
N ASN A 264 -15.89 5.48 -10.35
CA ASN A 264 -16.12 6.11 -11.64
C ASN A 264 -16.66 5.01 -12.61
N LEU A 265 -17.01 5.38 -13.84
CA LEU A 265 -17.64 4.44 -14.78
C LEU A 265 -16.66 3.33 -15.21
N PHE A 266 -15.37 3.62 -15.35
CA PHE A 266 -14.35 2.60 -15.66
C PHE A 266 -14.25 1.54 -14.56
N SER A 267 -14.14 1.95 -13.31
CA SER A 267 -14.06 1.02 -12.17
C SER A 267 -15.37 0.26 -11.95
N THR A 268 -16.52 0.90 -12.21
CA THR A 268 -17.82 0.21 -12.21
C THR A 268 -17.88 -0.87 -13.30
N THR A 269 -17.37 -0.57 -14.50
CA THR A 269 -17.30 -1.52 -15.61
C THR A 269 -16.40 -2.71 -15.28
N ILE A 270 -15.22 -2.46 -14.72
CA ILE A 270 -14.30 -3.52 -14.28
C ILE A 270 -14.92 -4.36 -13.16
N LYS A 271 -15.66 -3.74 -12.22
CA LYS A 271 -16.36 -4.48 -11.16
C LYS A 271 -17.33 -5.53 -11.70
N PHE A 272 -17.99 -5.25 -12.83
CA PHE A 272 -18.90 -6.17 -13.50
C PHE A 272 -18.25 -6.94 -14.66
N GLN A 273 -16.91 -7.08 -14.67
CA GLN A 273 -16.18 -7.70 -15.79
C GLN A 273 -16.69 -9.10 -16.19
N GLU A 274 -17.14 -9.90 -15.22
CA GLU A 274 -17.63 -11.27 -15.46
C GLU A 274 -19.05 -11.25 -16.08
N ASP A 275 -19.96 -10.45 -15.52
CA ASP A 275 -21.33 -10.24 -16.04
C ASP A 275 -21.33 -9.70 -17.48
N LEU A 276 -20.34 -8.86 -17.79
CA LEU A 276 -20.14 -8.23 -19.08
C LEU A 276 -19.33 -9.10 -20.06
N ASN A 277 -18.74 -10.20 -19.59
CA ASN A 277 -17.84 -11.05 -20.35
C ASN A 277 -16.73 -10.24 -21.05
N LEU A 278 -16.05 -9.37 -20.31
CA LEU A 278 -15.03 -8.48 -20.87
C LEU A 278 -13.81 -9.26 -21.33
N ALA A 279 -13.35 -8.99 -22.54
CA ALA A 279 -12.06 -9.49 -23.02
C ALA A 279 -10.90 -8.79 -22.29
N GLN A 280 -9.74 -9.45 -22.21
CA GLN A 280 -8.55 -8.88 -21.55
C GLN A 280 -8.13 -7.53 -22.16
N ILE A 281 -8.25 -7.37 -23.49
CA ILE A 281 -7.94 -6.11 -24.18
C ILE A 281 -8.87 -4.96 -23.72
N GLN A 282 -10.15 -5.27 -23.47
CA GLN A 282 -11.11 -4.28 -22.95
C GLN A 282 -10.75 -3.91 -21.51
N ILE A 283 -10.41 -4.90 -20.67
CA ILE A 283 -9.97 -4.68 -19.29
C ILE A 283 -8.71 -3.80 -19.25
N ASP A 284 -7.72 -4.08 -20.08
CA ASP A 284 -6.48 -3.30 -20.15
C ASP A 284 -6.75 -1.85 -20.60
N SER A 285 -7.65 -1.67 -21.58
CA SER A 285 -8.09 -0.34 -22.03
C SER A 285 -8.81 0.42 -20.91
N LEU A 286 -9.72 -0.24 -20.17
CA LEU A 286 -10.44 0.37 -19.05
C LEU A 286 -9.48 0.79 -17.92
N LEU A 287 -8.51 -0.04 -17.57
CA LEU A 287 -7.50 0.27 -16.55
C LEU A 287 -6.60 1.44 -16.99
N SER A 288 -6.23 1.50 -18.27
CA SER A 288 -5.45 2.60 -18.84
C SER A 288 -6.22 3.93 -18.81
N LYS A 289 -7.48 3.94 -19.25
CA LYS A 289 -8.35 5.13 -19.23
C LYS A 289 -8.66 5.56 -17.80
N TYR A 290 -8.91 4.61 -16.88
CA TYR A 290 -9.05 4.87 -15.45
C TYR A 290 -7.83 5.61 -14.90
N ARG A 291 -6.62 5.09 -15.13
CA ARG A 291 -5.38 5.72 -14.64
C ARG A 291 -5.21 7.13 -15.22
N THR A 292 -5.51 7.29 -16.51
CA THR A 292 -5.41 8.60 -17.20
C THR A 292 -6.34 9.63 -16.58
N LEU A 293 -7.62 9.27 -16.38
CA LEU A 293 -8.62 10.14 -15.76
C LEU A 293 -8.21 10.55 -14.34
N GLU A 294 -7.81 9.59 -13.51
CA GLU A 294 -7.47 9.87 -12.12
C GLU A 294 -6.18 10.71 -12.00
N LEU A 295 -5.21 10.51 -12.91
CA LEU A 295 -4.04 11.41 -13.02
C LEU A 295 -4.41 12.82 -13.48
N GLN A 296 -5.39 12.96 -14.37
CA GLN A 296 -5.88 14.26 -14.81
C GLN A 296 -6.61 14.99 -13.68
N LYS A 297 -7.50 14.31 -12.94
CA LYS A 297 -8.17 14.85 -11.76
C LYS A 297 -7.16 15.34 -10.71
N LEU A 298 -6.13 14.56 -10.40
CA LEU A 298 -5.05 14.98 -9.50
C LEU A 298 -4.31 16.23 -9.98
N LYS A 299 -4.15 16.43 -11.29
CA LYS A 299 -3.51 17.64 -11.84
C LYS A 299 -4.42 18.86 -11.77
N ASP A 300 -5.72 18.68 -12.00
CA ASP A 300 -6.70 19.76 -11.99
C ASP A 300 -7.10 20.15 -10.56
N GLU A 301 -7.02 19.23 -9.60
CA GLU A 301 -7.14 19.51 -8.16
C GLU A 301 -6.06 20.50 -7.72
N LYS A 302 -4.82 20.35 -8.20
CA LYS A 302 -3.73 21.32 -7.94
C LYS A 302 -3.97 22.72 -8.49
N LYS A 303 -4.85 22.85 -9.48
CA LYS A 303 -5.16 24.11 -10.15
C LYS A 303 -6.49 24.69 -9.66
N ASP A 304 -7.14 24.07 -8.68
CA ASP A 304 -8.51 24.38 -8.24
C ASP A 304 -9.54 24.36 -9.39
N GLN A 305 -9.32 23.51 -10.40
CA GLN A 305 -10.15 23.42 -11.62
C GLN A 305 -11.14 22.24 -11.61
N MET A 306 -11.14 21.41 -10.57
CA MET A 306 -11.93 20.17 -10.50
C MET A 306 -13.44 20.38 -10.69
N LEU A 307 -14.01 21.40 -10.05
CA LEU A 307 -15.45 21.69 -10.15
C LEU A 307 -15.82 22.15 -11.56
N ASN A 308 -14.99 22.99 -12.16
CA ASN A 308 -15.22 23.57 -13.49
C ASN A 308 -15.13 22.51 -14.60
N LYS A 309 -14.30 21.48 -14.41
CA LYS A 309 -14.06 20.40 -15.39
C LYS A 309 -14.89 19.13 -15.16
N LYS A 310 -15.84 19.16 -14.23
CA LYS A 310 -16.65 17.97 -13.90
C LYS A 310 -17.38 17.40 -15.13
N SER A 311 -17.91 18.27 -15.99
CA SER A 311 -18.56 17.87 -17.25
C SER A 311 -17.59 17.21 -18.23
N GLU A 312 -16.35 17.72 -18.32
CA GLU A 312 -15.30 17.15 -19.18
C GLU A 312 -14.91 15.74 -18.75
N TYR A 313 -14.82 15.47 -17.44
CA TYR A 313 -14.54 14.12 -16.94
C TYR A 313 -15.67 13.14 -17.27
N ILE A 314 -16.92 13.56 -17.09
CA ILE A 314 -18.08 12.73 -17.43
C ILE A 314 -18.11 12.44 -18.93
N LEU A 315 -17.84 13.44 -19.76
CA LEU A 315 -17.76 13.27 -21.21
C LEU A 315 -16.64 12.30 -21.59
N TYR A 316 -15.45 12.45 -21.01
CA TYR A 316 -14.32 11.55 -21.24
C TYR A 316 -14.65 10.11 -20.88
N GLU A 317 -15.26 9.89 -19.71
CA GLU A 317 -15.70 8.57 -19.26
C GLU A 317 -16.71 7.96 -20.24
N ASN A 318 -17.74 8.73 -20.61
CA ASN A 318 -18.80 8.26 -21.49
C ASN A 318 -18.28 7.89 -22.88
N THR A 319 -17.50 8.77 -23.51
CA THR A 319 -16.91 8.53 -24.83
C THR A 319 -16.02 7.30 -24.83
N ALA A 320 -15.12 7.17 -23.85
CA ALA A 320 -14.22 6.02 -23.78
C ALA A 320 -14.97 4.70 -23.53
N ILE A 321 -16.05 4.71 -22.75
CA ILE A 321 -16.86 3.50 -22.52
C ILE A 321 -17.60 3.07 -23.79
N LEU A 322 -18.15 4.03 -24.55
CA LEU A 322 -18.79 3.76 -25.84
C LEU A 322 -17.80 3.20 -26.88
N GLU A 323 -16.53 3.59 -26.81
CA GLU A 323 -15.47 3.06 -27.68
C GLU A 323 -15.02 1.64 -27.28
N ILE A 324 -15.01 1.33 -25.97
CA ILE A 324 -14.46 0.06 -25.46
C ILE A 324 -15.51 -1.06 -25.45
N LEU A 325 -16.76 -0.75 -25.12
CA LEU A 325 -17.82 -1.73 -24.95
C LEU A 325 -18.67 -1.85 -26.21
N ASP A 326 -19.07 -3.08 -26.54
CA ASP A 326 -20.11 -3.27 -27.55
C ASP A 326 -21.50 -2.87 -27.00
N PRO A 327 -22.50 -2.65 -27.88
CA PRO A 327 -23.84 -2.22 -27.43
C PRO A 327 -24.52 -3.18 -26.44
N LYS A 328 -24.28 -4.49 -26.54
CA LYS A 328 -24.87 -5.48 -25.63
C LYS A 328 -24.21 -5.41 -24.26
N GLN A 329 -22.88 -5.24 -24.21
CA GLN A 329 -22.14 -5.03 -22.97
C GLN A 329 -22.55 -3.71 -22.31
N LEU A 330 -22.70 -2.63 -23.08
CA LEU A 330 -23.15 -1.34 -22.57
C LEU A 330 -24.54 -1.45 -21.91
N ALA A 331 -25.51 -2.06 -22.59
CA ALA A 331 -26.86 -2.24 -22.04
C ALA A 331 -26.84 -3.02 -20.71
N ARG A 332 -26.06 -4.10 -20.63
CA ARG A 332 -25.87 -4.87 -19.39
C ARG A 332 -25.22 -4.04 -18.28
N LEU A 333 -24.21 -3.23 -18.61
CA LEU A 333 -23.54 -2.35 -17.66
C LEU A 333 -24.52 -1.34 -17.07
N LEU A 334 -25.32 -0.68 -17.91
CA LEU A 334 -26.29 0.33 -17.45
C LEU A 334 -27.34 -0.28 -16.55
N ILE A 335 -27.80 -1.50 -16.83
CA ILE A 335 -28.70 -2.25 -15.96
C ILE A 335 -28.03 -2.50 -14.59
N LYS A 336 -26.84 -3.11 -14.58
CA LYS A 336 -26.12 -3.46 -13.33
C LYS A 336 -25.76 -2.24 -12.47
N LYS A 337 -25.38 -1.14 -13.12
CA LYS A 337 -25.08 0.14 -12.45
C LYS A 337 -26.32 0.70 -11.73
N ASN A 338 -27.49 0.60 -12.34
CA ASN A 338 -28.71 1.28 -11.88
C ASN A 338 -29.65 0.39 -11.05
N GLU A 339 -29.46 -0.94 -11.05
CA GLU A 339 -30.34 -1.90 -10.37
C GLU A 339 -30.59 -1.57 -8.89
N LYS A 340 -29.53 -1.32 -8.12
CA LYS A 340 -29.65 -0.96 -6.69
C LYS A 340 -30.35 0.39 -6.49
N ALA A 341 -30.06 1.38 -7.34
CA ALA A 341 -30.69 2.69 -7.26
C ALA A 341 -32.18 2.60 -7.59
N ALA A 342 -32.54 1.87 -8.65
CA ALA A 342 -33.92 1.62 -9.05
C ALA A 342 -34.71 0.92 -7.93
N SER A 343 -34.14 -0.11 -7.30
CA SER A 343 -34.75 -0.79 -6.16
C SER A 343 -34.99 0.16 -4.98
N ASN A 344 -33.99 0.98 -4.62
CA ASN A 344 -34.14 1.94 -3.52
C ASN A 344 -35.21 3.00 -3.82
N ILE A 345 -35.24 3.54 -5.04
CA ILE A 345 -36.25 4.52 -5.46
C ILE A 345 -37.65 3.90 -5.43
N ALA A 346 -37.80 2.65 -5.87
CA ALA A 346 -39.06 1.93 -5.86
C ALA A 346 -39.58 1.72 -4.42
N VAL A 347 -38.70 1.30 -3.50
CA VAL A 347 -39.04 1.14 -2.08
C VAL A 347 -39.44 2.47 -1.46
N ASN A 348 -38.64 3.53 -1.65
CA ASN A 348 -38.96 4.86 -1.12
C ASN A 348 -40.30 5.38 -1.66
N SER A 349 -40.58 5.15 -2.95
CA SER A 349 -41.84 5.58 -3.57
C SER A 349 -43.04 4.82 -2.99
N TRP A 350 -42.87 3.53 -2.66
CA TRP A 350 -43.89 2.74 -1.98
C TRP A 350 -44.15 3.26 -0.56
N GLU A 351 -43.10 3.50 0.22
CA GLU A 351 -43.22 4.03 1.59
C GLU A 351 -43.93 5.39 1.61
N GLU A 352 -43.65 6.26 0.64
CA GLU A 352 -44.35 7.54 0.51
C GLU A 352 -45.82 7.36 0.13
N LEU A 353 -46.15 6.43 -0.76
CA LEU A 353 -47.55 6.10 -1.09
C LEU A 353 -48.31 5.56 0.12
N GLU A 354 -47.68 4.74 0.96
CA GLU A 354 -48.26 4.23 2.20
C GLU A 354 -48.57 5.38 3.16
N GLN A 355 -47.65 6.31 3.34
CA GLN A 355 -47.85 7.50 4.18
C GLN A 355 -49.02 8.38 3.70
N LEU A 356 -49.23 8.44 2.38
CA LEU A 356 -50.34 9.18 1.78
C LEU A 356 -51.66 8.39 1.72
N GLY A 357 -51.66 7.12 2.17
CA GLY A 357 -52.83 6.25 2.15
C GLY A 357 -53.27 5.83 0.74
N LEU A 358 -52.38 5.91 -0.25
CA LEU A 358 -52.64 5.65 -1.67
C LEU A 358 -52.41 4.17 -2.07
N THR A 359 -52.08 3.30 -1.12
CA THR A 359 -51.79 1.87 -1.34
C THR A 359 -52.95 0.93 -1.05
N LYS A 360 -54.14 1.45 -0.71
CA LYS A 360 -55.30 0.63 -0.37
C LYS A 360 -55.68 -0.30 -1.52
N ASN A 361 -55.84 -1.59 -1.23
CA ASN A 361 -56.21 -2.66 -2.18
C ASN A 361 -55.18 -2.94 -3.28
N VAL A 362 -53.91 -2.60 -3.06
CA VAL A 362 -52.82 -2.87 -4.02
C VAL A 362 -51.83 -3.88 -3.43
N ASP A 363 -51.42 -4.88 -4.22
CA ASP A 363 -50.38 -5.83 -3.81
C ASP A 363 -48.98 -5.20 -3.82
N ARG A 364 -48.39 -5.09 -2.64
CA ARG A 364 -47.06 -4.50 -2.43
C ARG A 364 -45.99 -5.12 -3.31
N ASN A 365 -45.93 -6.45 -3.38
CA ASN A 365 -44.84 -7.14 -4.05
C ASN A 365 -44.88 -6.95 -5.57
N THR A 366 -46.08 -7.01 -6.15
CA THR A 366 -46.30 -6.79 -7.58
C THR A 366 -46.01 -5.34 -7.95
N THR A 367 -46.50 -4.38 -7.17
CA THR A 367 -46.25 -2.96 -7.42
C THR A 367 -44.78 -2.57 -7.23
N LEU A 368 -44.10 -3.12 -6.23
CA LEU A 368 -42.65 -2.89 -6.07
C LEU A 368 -41.85 -3.41 -7.27
N LYS A 369 -42.21 -4.57 -7.84
CA LYS A 369 -41.59 -5.09 -9.06
C LYS A 369 -41.85 -4.18 -10.26
N GLU A 370 -43.09 -3.70 -10.42
CA GLU A 370 -43.46 -2.77 -11.48
C GLU A 370 -42.68 -1.45 -11.36
N PHE A 371 -42.61 -0.88 -10.15
CA PHE A 371 -41.86 0.34 -9.87
C PHE A 371 -40.39 0.16 -10.14
N MET A 372 -39.79 -0.93 -9.63
CA MET A 372 -38.37 -1.22 -9.87
C MET A 372 -38.09 -1.36 -11.36
N HIS A 373 -38.94 -2.06 -12.12
CA HIS A 373 -38.78 -2.21 -13.56
C HIS A 373 -38.85 -0.87 -14.29
N TYR A 374 -39.85 -0.05 -13.98
CA TYR A 374 -39.98 1.30 -14.54
C TYR A 374 -38.77 2.18 -14.20
N GLN A 375 -38.38 2.26 -12.93
CA GLN A 375 -37.27 3.09 -12.48
C GLN A 375 -35.95 2.65 -13.10
N LEU A 376 -35.73 1.34 -13.24
CA LEU A 376 -34.56 0.80 -13.92
C LEU A 376 -34.50 1.26 -15.38
N ASN A 377 -35.57 1.06 -16.14
CA ASN A 377 -35.64 1.49 -17.55
C ASN A 377 -35.45 3.01 -17.68
N PHE A 378 -36.04 3.79 -16.77
CA PHE A 378 -35.94 5.24 -16.79
C PHE A 378 -34.51 5.72 -16.51
N LEU A 379 -33.83 5.12 -15.54
CA LEU A 379 -32.43 5.43 -15.23
C LEU A 379 -31.49 5.02 -16.36
N VAL A 380 -31.71 3.84 -16.96
CA VAL A 380 -30.94 3.37 -18.12
C VAL A 380 -31.10 4.34 -19.29
N ALA A 381 -32.33 4.67 -19.69
CA ALA A 381 -32.56 5.59 -20.81
C ALA A 381 -32.03 7.00 -20.51
N SER A 382 -32.08 7.44 -19.26
CA SER A 382 -31.48 8.72 -18.83
C SER A 382 -29.96 8.71 -18.96
N ASP A 383 -29.30 7.60 -18.63
CA ASP A 383 -27.86 7.45 -18.81
C ASP A 383 -27.48 7.35 -20.29
N GLU A 384 -28.25 6.65 -21.12
CA GLU A 384 -28.02 6.58 -22.58
C GLU A 384 -28.01 7.98 -23.23
N VAL A 385 -28.96 8.85 -22.86
CA VAL A 385 -28.99 10.25 -23.34
C VAL A 385 -27.75 11.03 -22.87
N LYS A 386 -27.30 10.84 -21.62
CA LYS A 386 -26.09 11.50 -21.10
C LYS A 386 -24.82 10.99 -21.79
N MET A 387 -24.77 9.72 -22.16
CA MET A 387 -23.62 9.11 -22.82
C MET A 387 -23.56 9.49 -24.30
N ASN A 388 -24.70 9.50 -24.98
CA ASN A 388 -24.81 9.88 -26.38
C ASN A 388 -26.15 10.59 -26.61
N ASN A 389 -26.10 11.92 -26.71
CA ASN A 389 -27.29 12.75 -26.90
C ASN A 389 -27.74 12.77 -28.37
N ASN A 390 -28.33 11.67 -28.82
CA ASN A 390 -28.89 11.51 -30.16
C ASN A 390 -30.41 11.37 -30.12
N ALA A 391 -31.06 11.55 -31.27
CA ALA A 391 -32.52 11.49 -31.38
C ALA A 391 -33.07 10.14 -30.89
N VAL A 392 -32.42 9.02 -31.22
CA VAL A 392 -32.87 7.67 -30.82
C VAL A 392 -32.95 7.54 -29.29
N ASN A 393 -31.92 7.97 -28.58
CA ASN A 393 -31.86 7.89 -27.12
C ASN A 393 -32.87 8.86 -26.46
N ILE A 394 -33.07 10.05 -27.04
CA ILE A 394 -34.08 11.00 -26.56
C ILE A 394 -35.49 10.42 -26.72
N PHE A 395 -35.79 9.82 -27.87
CA PHE A 395 -37.08 9.16 -28.11
C PHE A 395 -37.29 7.98 -27.17
N ASN A 396 -36.29 7.11 -27.00
CA ASN A 396 -36.35 5.98 -26.06
C ASN A 396 -36.66 6.46 -24.63
N LYS A 397 -35.97 7.50 -24.15
CA LYS A 397 -36.24 8.06 -22.82
C LYS A 397 -37.67 8.57 -22.69
N ARG A 398 -38.19 9.27 -23.70
CA ARG A 398 -39.57 9.75 -23.72
C ARG A 398 -40.58 8.61 -23.71
N ASP A 399 -40.32 7.55 -24.48
CA ASP A 399 -41.17 6.35 -24.51
C ASP A 399 -41.24 5.66 -23.15
N VAL A 400 -40.12 5.63 -22.42
CA VAL A 400 -40.11 5.12 -21.04
C VAL A 400 -40.88 6.04 -20.10
N GLU A 401 -40.70 7.36 -20.19
CA GLU A 401 -41.42 8.36 -19.37
C GLU A 401 -42.95 8.23 -19.51
N LEU A 402 -43.44 7.96 -20.72
CA LEU A 402 -44.87 7.76 -20.99
C LEU A 402 -45.44 6.50 -20.33
N LYS A 403 -44.60 5.49 -20.07
CA LYS A 403 -44.97 4.22 -19.42
C LYS A 403 -44.91 4.28 -17.90
N LYS A 404 -44.84 5.47 -17.30
CA LYS A 404 -44.84 5.64 -15.84
C LYS A 404 -46.08 4.99 -15.20
N PRO A 405 -45.91 4.12 -14.18
CA PRO A 405 -47.01 3.53 -13.43
C PRO A 405 -47.95 4.59 -12.85
N GLU A 406 -49.26 4.31 -12.87
CA GLU A 406 -50.28 5.29 -12.49
C GLU A 406 -50.15 5.73 -11.02
N LEU A 407 -49.82 4.81 -10.11
CA LEU A 407 -49.56 5.14 -8.71
C LEU A 407 -48.40 6.13 -8.55
N LEU A 408 -47.36 6.04 -9.38
CA LEU A 408 -46.26 7.01 -9.34
C LEU A 408 -46.68 8.37 -9.92
N LYS A 409 -47.58 8.42 -10.90
CA LYS A 409 -48.18 9.68 -11.36
C LYS A 409 -49.03 10.33 -10.27
N GLN A 410 -49.84 9.55 -9.57
CA GLN A 410 -50.64 10.01 -8.44
C GLN A 410 -49.75 10.57 -7.32
N LEU A 411 -48.67 9.86 -6.97
CA LEU A 411 -47.67 10.34 -6.02
C LEU A 411 -47.08 11.70 -6.41
N GLU A 412 -46.65 11.85 -7.67
CA GLU A 412 -46.12 13.12 -8.18
C GLU A 412 -47.16 14.24 -8.15
N GLN A 413 -48.41 13.95 -8.50
CA GLN A 413 -49.49 14.94 -8.47
C GLN A 413 -49.83 15.38 -7.04
N THR A 414 -49.90 14.44 -6.10
CA THR A 414 -50.13 14.75 -4.69
C THR A 414 -48.99 15.58 -4.11
N LYS A 415 -47.73 15.26 -4.44
CA LYS A 415 -46.57 16.08 -4.04
C LYS A 415 -46.65 17.51 -4.58
N ARG A 416 -46.95 17.67 -5.88
CA ARG A 416 -47.11 19.00 -6.49
C ARG A 416 -48.23 19.81 -5.82
N ASN A 417 -49.36 19.18 -5.51
CA ASN A 417 -50.46 19.83 -4.82
C ASN A 417 -50.10 20.24 -3.38
N GLN A 418 -49.31 19.42 -2.68
CA GLN A 418 -48.81 19.77 -1.35
C GLN A 418 -47.82 20.95 -1.39
N GLU A 419 -46.92 20.99 -2.38
CA GLU A 419 -45.97 22.08 -2.59
C GLU A 419 -46.65 23.40 -2.93
N THR A 420 -47.62 23.39 -3.86
CA THR A 420 -48.40 24.60 -4.20
C THR A 420 -49.23 25.08 -3.01
N SER A 421 -49.83 24.18 -2.24
CA SER A 421 -50.57 24.56 -1.02
C SER A 421 -49.68 25.12 0.08
N LYS A 422 -48.46 24.60 0.27
CA LYS A 422 -47.46 25.15 1.20
C LYS A 422 -46.98 26.52 0.75
N SER A 423 -46.71 26.69 -0.54
CA SER A 423 -46.31 27.97 -1.13
C SER A 423 -47.40 29.03 -0.95
N ALA A 424 -48.65 28.68 -1.25
CA ALA A 424 -49.82 29.55 -1.03
C ALA A 424 -50.01 29.92 0.45
N LYS A 425 -49.87 28.95 1.38
CA LYS A 425 -49.93 29.21 2.83
C LYS A 425 -48.80 30.11 3.34
N ASN A 426 -47.61 30.02 2.75
CA ASN A 426 -46.48 30.88 3.10
C ASN A 426 -46.62 32.29 2.50
N ALA A 427 -47.22 32.41 1.31
CA ALA A 427 -47.52 33.70 0.69
C ALA A 427 -48.63 34.46 1.43
N LEU A 428 -49.57 33.75 2.06
CA LEU A 428 -50.66 34.32 2.88
C LEU A 428 -50.27 34.57 4.36
N LYS A 429 -49.00 34.33 4.74
CA LYS A 429 -48.46 34.54 6.10
C LYS A 429 -47.73 35.88 6.28
N TRP A 430 -47.77 36.75 5.27
CA TRP A 430 -47.46 38.17 5.37
C TRP A 430 -48.73 38.94 5.71
#